data_AF-A0A6I4IT13-F1
#
_entry.id   AF-A0A6I4IT13-F1
#
_cell.length_a   1.000
_cell.length_b   1.000
_cell.length_c   1.000
_cell.angle_alpha   90.00
_cell.angle_beta   90.00
_cell.angle_gamma   90.00
#
_symmetry.space_group_name_H-M   'P 1'
#
loop_
_entity.id
_entity.type
_entity.pdbx_description
1 polymer ?
#
loop_
_entity_poly.entity_id
_entity_poly.type
_entity_poly.pdbx_seq_one_letter_code
_entity_poly.pdbx_strand_id
1 'polypeptide(L)'
;MKQLYLGILVLFLSSCNQKEAATEKQEEEAFKMYEFSEMAGLMEQFYAENNKLKQQITNGDALGSFPSYFASIHTADLTTASDRDAFFNEQAQKFIEAEQLIFTDSLNRKEHFNAAIDACIACHQQKCLGPIPRIKKLYIQ
;
A
#
# COMPACT_ATOMS: atom_id res chain seq x y z
N MET A 1 63.18 14.10 35.07
CA MET A 1 63.67 15.00 34.02
C MET A 1 63.20 14.43 32.69
N LYS A 2 62.15 15.01 32.11
CA LYS A 2 62.19 16.00 31.00
C LYS A 2 62.52 15.30 29.65
N GLN A 3 61.46 14.96 28.89
CA GLN A 3 61.13 15.48 27.54
C GLN A 3 61.85 14.76 26.38
N LEU A 4 61.10 14.14 25.44
CA LEU A 4 60.52 14.68 24.20
C LEU A 4 61.38 14.22 23.00
N TYR A 5 60.74 14.14 21.83
CA TYR A 5 61.23 13.91 20.45
C TYR A 5 61.01 12.49 19.92
N LEU A 6 59.99 12.27 19.08
CA LEU A 6 59.83 12.64 17.66
C LEU A 6 60.65 11.71 16.75
N GLY A 7 59.94 10.89 15.96
CA GLY A 7 60.54 9.99 14.98
C GLY A 7 59.48 9.34 14.08
N ILE A 8 58.89 10.14 13.19
CA ILE A 8 58.16 9.65 12.02
C ILE A 8 59.19 9.14 11.01
N LEU A 9 59.09 7.86 10.62
CA LEU A 9 59.46 7.40 9.28
C LEU A 9 58.78 6.04 9.01
N VAL A 10 57.52 6.08 8.58
CA VAL A 10 56.85 4.90 8.03
C VAL A 10 57.09 4.89 6.52
N LEU A 11 58.12 4.14 6.13
CA LEU A 11 58.33 3.69 4.75
C LEU A 11 57.50 2.41 4.57
N PHE A 12 56.35 2.51 3.88
CA PHE A 12 55.71 1.37 3.24
C PHE A 12 55.44 1.70 1.78
N LEU A 13 56.35 1.25 0.93
CA LEU A 13 56.15 1.13 -0.51
C LEU A 13 55.34 -0.15 -0.75
N SER A 14 54.01 -0.03 -0.79
CA SER A 14 53.15 -1.11 -1.23
C SER A 14 53.03 -1.10 -2.75
N SER A 15 53.66 -2.12 -3.34
CA SER A 15 53.66 -2.52 -4.73
C SER A 15 52.26 -2.48 -5.37
N CYS A 16 52.13 -1.72 -6.46
CA CYS A 16 50.99 -1.79 -7.37
C CYS A 16 51.11 -3.08 -8.19
N ASN A 17 50.29 -4.08 -7.87
CA ASN A 17 50.14 -5.27 -8.70
C ASN A 17 49.06 -4.95 -9.76
N GLN A 18 49.49 -4.74 -11.00
CA GLN A 18 48.62 -4.49 -12.13
C GLN A 18 47.86 -5.77 -12.46
N LYS A 19 46.64 -5.89 -11.94
CA LYS A 19 45.69 -6.92 -12.37
C LYS A 19 44.91 -6.38 -13.55
N GLU A 20 45.11 -7.01 -14.70
CA GLU A 20 44.32 -6.80 -15.91
C GLU A 20 42.84 -6.98 -15.59
N ALA A 21 42.06 -5.94 -15.90
CA ALA A 21 40.62 -5.97 -15.82
C ALA A 21 40.08 -6.82 -16.98
N ALA A 22 39.76 -8.07 -16.70
CA ALA A 22 38.79 -8.81 -17.50
C ALA A 22 37.42 -8.18 -17.21
N THR A 23 36.97 -7.30 -18.11
CA THR A 23 35.60 -6.79 -18.11
C THR A 23 34.68 -7.91 -18.58
N GLU A 24 34.26 -8.76 -17.65
CA GLU A 24 33.01 -9.49 -17.83
C GLU A 24 31.89 -8.45 -17.82
N LYS A 25 31.26 -8.24 -18.97
CA LYS A 25 29.97 -7.54 -19.05
C LYS A 25 28.95 -8.43 -18.33
N GLN A 26 28.84 -8.23 -17.02
CA GLN A 26 27.62 -8.58 -16.31
C GLN A 26 26.54 -7.66 -16.86
N GLU A 27 25.61 -8.22 -17.61
CA GLU A 27 24.38 -7.54 -18.00
C GLU A 27 23.66 -7.24 -16.67
N GLU A 28 23.81 -6.01 -16.16
CA GLU A 28 23.00 -5.51 -15.06
C GLU A 28 21.56 -5.53 -15.57
N GLU A 29 20.81 -6.58 -15.22
CA GLU A 29 19.35 -6.46 -15.19
C GLU A 29 19.04 -5.28 -14.27
N ALA A 30 18.75 -4.13 -14.87
CA ALA A 30 18.36 -2.95 -14.15
C ALA A 30 17.18 -3.33 -13.26
N PHE A 31 17.38 -3.32 -11.94
CA PHE A 31 16.32 -3.50 -10.96
C PHE A 31 15.25 -2.46 -11.25
N LYS A 32 14.16 -2.86 -11.93
CA LYS A 32 13.00 -2.00 -12.12
C LYS A 32 12.37 -1.79 -10.75
N MET A 33 12.52 -0.57 -10.25
CA MET A 33 11.83 -0.14 -9.03
C MET A 33 10.32 -0.28 -9.25
N TYR A 34 9.62 -0.84 -8.27
CA TYR A 34 8.17 -0.98 -8.31
C TYR A 34 7.52 0.41 -8.42
N GLU A 35 6.73 0.62 -9.47
CA GLU A 35 5.90 1.83 -9.60
C GLU A 35 4.58 1.64 -8.87
N PHE A 36 4.28 2.61 -8.03
CA PHE A 36 3.03 2.66 -7.29
C PHE A 36 1.92 3.12 -8.23
N SER A 37 0.99 2.22 -8.56
CA SER A 37 -0.15 2.54 -9.42
C SER A 37 -1.14 3.48 -8.74
N GLU A 38 -1.93 4.21 -9.54
CA GLU A 38 -3.03 5.03 -9.02
C GLU A 38 -3.98 4.19 -8.16
N MET A 39 -4.29 2.97 -8.59
CA MET A 39 -5.12 2.04 -7.81
C MET A 39 -4.50 1.70 -6.45
N ALA A 40 -3.19 1.47 -6.38
CA ALA A 40 -2.53 1.19 -5.11
C ALA A 40 -2.67 2.38 -4.13
N GLY A 41 -2.56 3.61 -4.65
CA GLY A 41 -2.82 4.82 -3.86
C GLY A 41 -4.26 4.93 -3.39
N LEU A 42 -5.19 4.65 -4.28
CA LEU A 42 -6.61 4.67 -3.99
C LEU A 42 -6.98 3.65 -2.90
N MET A 43 -6.40 2.45 -2.92
CA MET A 43 -6.64 1.42 -1.89
C MET A 43 -6.11 1.85 -0.51
N GLU A 44 -4.97 2.53 -0.44
CA GLU A 44 -4.48 3.09 0.83
C GLU A 44 -5.39 4.23 1.33
N GLN A 45 -5.92 5.05 0.43
CA GLN A 45 -6.91 6.08 0.78
C GLN A 45 -8.21 5.45 1.30
N PHE A 46 -8.72 4.40 0.66
CA PHE A 46 -9.90 3.67 1.13
C PHE A 46 -9.69 3.06 2.51
N TYR A 47 -8.52 2.47 2.77
CA TYR A 47 -8.19 1.97 4.09
C TYR A 47 -8.19 3.10 5.13
N ALA A 48 -7.56 4.23 4.83
CA ALA A 48 -7.47 5.36 5.75
C ALA A 48 -8.86 5.93 6.10
N GLU A 49 -9.72 6.12 5.10
CA GLU A 49 -11.08 6.59 5.32
C GLU A 49 -11.91 5.56 6.11
N ASN A 50 -11.84 4.29 5.77
CA ASN A 50 -12.56 3.25 6.51
C ASN A 50 -12.09 3.12 7.96
N ASN A 51 -10.79 3.30 8.21
CA ASN A 51 -10.28 3.32 9.58
C ASN A 51 -10.83 4.52 10.37
N LYS A 52 -10.98 5.68 9.73
CA LYS A 52 -11.62 6.85 10.34
C LYS A 52 -13.12 6.62 10.56
N LEU A 53 -13.84 6.12 9.55
CA LEU A 53 -15.26 5.78 9.65
C LEU A 53 -15.51 4.78 10.77
N LYS A 54 -14.65 3.76 10.92
CA LYS A 54 -14.70 2.83 12.05
C LYS A 54 -14.75 3.55 13.39
N GLN A 55 -13.86 4.52 13.62
CA GLN A 55 -13.83 5.28 14.86
C GLN A 55 -15.11 6.10 15.04
N GLN A 56 -15.53 6.81 13.99
CA GLN A 56 -16.75 7.63 14.04
C GLN A 56 -17.99 6.80 14.37
N ILE A 57 -18.15 5.63 13.73
CA ILE A 57 -19.25 4.70 13.98
C ILE A 57 -19.19 4.18 15.41
N THR A 58 -18.00 3.79 15.89
CA THR A 58 -17.81 3.25 17.24
C THR A 58 -18.12 4.29 18.33
N ASN A 59 -17.81 5.56 18.07
CA ASN A 59 -18.04 6.67 18.99
C ASN A 59 -19.48 7.25 18.92
N GLY A 60 -20.26 6.85 17.91
CA GLY A 60 -21.59 7.43 17.66
C GLY A 60 -21.54 8.83 17.04
N ASP A 61 -20.44 9.18 16.38
CA ASP A 61 -20.27 10.47 15.72
C ASP A 61 -21.19 10.60 14.50
N ALA A 62 -21.60 11.83 14.20
CA ALA A 62 -22.29 12.13 12.95
C ALA A 62 -21.33 11.95 11.75
N LEU A 63 -21.84 11.34 10.68
CA LEU A 63 -21.12 11.24 9.41
C LEU A 63 -21.57 12.37 8.47
N GLY A 64 -20.65 12.81 7.61
CA GLY A 64 -20.95 13.74 6.52
C GLY A 64 -21.62 13.07 5.34
N SER A 65 -21.46 13.64 4.14
CA SER A 65 -21.88 13.01 2.90
C SER A 65 -20.90 11.93 2.45
N PHE A 66 -21.40 10.94 1.70
CA PHE A 66 -20.58 9.95 1.01
C PHE A 66 -19.49 10.63 0.15
N PRO A 67 -18.20 10.32 0.33
CA PRO A 67 -17.14 10.93 -0.47
C PRO A 67 -17.16 10.42 -1.92
N SER A 68 -17.24 11.34 -2.88
CA SER A 68 -17.37 10.97 -4.30
C SER A 68 -16.16 10.22 -4.87
N TYR A 69 -14.99 10.34 -4.25
CA TYR A 69 -13.75 9.71 -4.74
C TYR A 69 -13.76 8.17 -4.63
N PHE A 70 -14.67 7.57 -3.86
CA PHE A 70 -14.86 6.12 -3.86
C PHE A 70 -15.20 5.58 -5.26
N ALA A 71 -15.88 6.38 -6.09
CA ALA A 71 -16.19 6.01 -7.47
C ALA A 71 -14.94 5.89 -8.38
N SER A 72 -13.81 6.49 -7.98
CA SER A 72 -12.56 6.43 -8.75
C SER A 72 -12.00 5.03 -8.92
N ILE A 73 -12.48 4.03 -8.15
CA ILE A 73 -12.09 2.62 -8.32
C ILE A 73 -12.41 2.08 -9.73
N HIS A 74 -13.42 2.65 -10.39
CA HIS A 74 -13.77 2.28 -11.76
C HIS A 74 -12.82 2.83 -12.82
N THR A 75 -12.06 3.88 -12.50
CA THR A 75 -11.24 4.59 -13.49
C THR A 75 -9.75 4.57 -13.19
N ALA A 76 -9.35 4.38 -11.92
CA ALA A 76 -7.96 4.46 -11.52
C ALA A 76 -7.08 3.40 -12.21
N ASP A 77 -5.88 3.79 -12.63
CA ASP A 77 -4.96 2.90 -13.32
C ASP A 77 -4.47 1.77 -12.40
N LEU A 78 -4.64 0.53 -12.84
CA LEU A 78 -4.15 -0.67 -12.16
C LEU A 78 -2.68 -0.92 -12.51
N THR A 79 -1.93 -1.53 -11.58
CA THR A 79 -0.56 -2.00 -11.87
C THR A 79 -0.52 -2.95 -13.06
N THR A 80 -1.53 -3.84 -13.17
CA THR A 80 -1.74 -4.71 -14.33
C THR A 80 -3.12 -4.41 -14.91
N ALA A 81 -3.17 -3.82 -16.11
CA ALA A 81 -4.44 -3.41 -16.73
C ALA A 81 -5.44 -4.57 -16.92
N SER A 82 -4.97 -5.79 -17.19
CA SER A 82 -5.81 -6.98 -17.36
C SER A 82 -6.52 -7.42 -16.08
N ASP A 83 -6.12 -6.92 -14.91
CA ASP A 83 -6.80 -7.24 -13.65
C ASP A 83 -8.19 -6.59 -13.56
N ARG A 84 -8.49 -5.62 -14.44
CA ARG A 84 -9.82 -5.04 -14.64
C ARG A 84 -10.71 -5.98 -15.46
N ASP A 85 -11.11 -7.08 -14.84
CA ASP A 85 -12.05 -8.04 -15.40
C ASP A 85 -13.47 -7.87 -14.83
N ALA A 86 -14.38 -8.75 -15.24
CA ALA A 86 -15.76 -8.76 -14.76
C ALA A 86 -15.84 -8.91 -13.23
N PHE A 87 -14.99 -9.76 -12.64
CA PHE A 87 -14.94 -9.96 -11.20
C PHE A 87 -14.51 -8.68 -10.48
N PHE A 88 -13.46 -7.99 -10.94
CA PHE A 88 -13.04 -6.71 -10.36
C PHE A 88 -14.19 -5.70 -10.38
N ASN A 89 -14.85 -5.53 -11.53
CA ASN A 89 -15.92 -4.56 -11.68
C ASN A 89 -17.14 -4.88 -10.79
N GLU A 90 -17.50 -6.15 -10.65
CA GLU A 90 -18.57 -6.60 -9.76
C GLU A 90 -18.24 -6.29 -8.29
N GLN A 91 -17.02 -6.62 -7.85
CA GLN A 91 -16.61 -6.38 -6.47
C GLN A 91 -16.45 -4.89 -6.15
N ALA A 92 -15.96 -4.09 -7.11
CA ALA A 92 -15.89 -2.64 -6.98
C ALA A 92 -17.29 -2.03 -6.79
N GLN A 93 -18.27 -2.50 -7.56
CA GLN A 93 -19.66 -2.06 -7.42
C GLN A 93 -20.25 -2.42 -6.04
N LYS A 94 -20.10 -3.68 -5.60
CA LYS A 94 -20.57 -4.12 -4.27
C LYS A 94 -19.96 -3.31 -3.14
N PHE A 95 -18.67 -2.99 -3.25
CA PHE A 95 -17.98 -2.14 -2.29
C PHE A 95 -18.57 -0.73 -2.22
N ILE A 96 -18.80 -0.08 -3.36
CA ILE A 96 -19.41 1.26 -3.41
C ILE A 96 -20.82 1.25 -2.83
N GLU A 97 -21.65 0.25 -3.17
CA GLU A 97 -23.00 0.13 -2.65
C GLU A 97 -23.00 -0.03 -1.13
N ALA A 98 -22.14 -0.90 -0.59
CA ALA A 98 -21.99 -1.08 0.85
C ALA A 98 -21.50 0.22 1.54
N GLU A 99 -20.53 0.91 0.96
CA GLU A 99 -20.06 2.21 1.46
C GLU A 99 -21.17 3.26 1.50
N GLN A 100 -21.97 3.39 0.43
CA GLN A 100 -23.08 4.34 0.38
C GLN A 100 -24.14 4.08 1.47
N LEU A 101 -24.39 2.80 1.79
CA LEU A 101 -25.34 2.42 2.84
C LEU A 101 -24.89 2.89 4.24
N ILE A 102 -23.59 3.00 4.51
CA ILE A 102 -23.05 3.54 5.77
C ILE A 102 -23.54 4.98 6.03
N PHE A 103 -23.65 5.78 4.96
CA PHE A 103 -24.04 7.19 5.04
C PHE A 103 -25.55 7.40 4.96
N THR A 104 -26.30 6.45 4.39
CA THR A 104 -27.74 6.61 4.09
C THR A 104 -28.65 5.84 5.04
N ASP A 105 -28.19 4.73 5.62
CA ASP A 105 -28.93 3.95 6.62
C ASP A 105 -28.20 3.98 7.96
N SER A 106 -28.56 4.96 8.80
CA SER A 106 -27.97 5.11 10.13
C SER A 106 -28.34 4.00 11.11
N LEU A 107 -29.44 3.26 10.88
CA LEU A 107 -29.92 2.25 11.83
C LEU A 107 -29.10 0.97 11.76
N ASN A 108 -28.62 0.59 10.57
CA ASN A 108 -27.82 -0.62 10.34
C ASN A 108 -26.38 -0.28 9.93
N ARG A 109 -25.87 0.88 10.37
CA ARG A 109 -24.58 1.41 9.90
C ARG A 109 -23.41 0.46 10.18
N LYS A 110 -23.43 -0.25 11.31
CA LYS A 110 -22.38 -1.20 11.68
C LYS A 110 -22.36 -2.38 10.70
N GLU A 111 -23.54 -2.88 10.36
CA GLU A 111 -23.76 -3.99 9.44
C GLU A 111 -23.31 -3.61 8.04
N HIS A 112 -23.67 -2.41 7.56
CA HIS A 112 -23.23 -1.89 6.26
C HIS A 112 -21.72 -1.67 6.21
N PHE A 113 -21.12 -1.15 7.28
CA PHE A 113 -19.67 -1.01 7.38
C PHE A 113 -18.98 -2.37 7.29
N ASN A 114 -19.44 -3.37 8.06
CA ASN A 114 -18.85 -4.71 8.01
C ASN A 114 -19.07 -5.38 6.64
N ALA A 115 -20.19 -5.11 5.94
CA ALA A 115 -20.41 -5.56 4.57
C ALA A 115 -19.45 -4.91 3.56
N ALA A 116 -19.08 -3.64 3.76
CA ALA A 116 -18.03 -2.99 2.96
C ALA A 116 -16.66 -3.67 3.19
N ILE A 117 -16.33 -4.02 4.43
CA ILE A 117 -15.11 -4.78 4.75
C ILE A 117 -15.12 -6.18 4.12
N ASP A 118 -16.26 -6.86 4.09
CA ASP A 118 -16.42 -8.14 3.38
C ASP A 118 -16.16 -7.98 1.88
N ALA A 119 -16.69 -6.93 1.25
CA ALA A 119 -16.45 -6.64 -0.16
C ALA A 119 -14.96 -6.40 -0.47
N CYS A 120 -14.26 -5.65 0.39
CA CYS A 120 -12.81 -5.47 0.32
C CYS A 120 -12.09 -6.83 0.34
N ILE A 121 -12.40 -7.68 1.32
CA ILE A 121 -11.75 -8.99 1.48
C ILE A 121 -12.04 -9.89 0.29
N ALA A 122 -13.28 -9.94 -0.20
CA ALA A 122 -13.66 -10.77 -1.34
C ALA A 122 -12.89 -10.39 -2.61
N CYS A 123 -12.70 -9.08 -2.89
CA CYS A 123 -11.85 -8.65 -4.00
C CYS A 123 -10.39 -9.08 -3.79
N HIS A 124 -9.85 -8.80 -2.60
CA HIS A 124 -8.46 -9.10 -2.26
C HIS A 124 -8.13 -10.60 -2.25
N GLN A 125 -9.09 -11.45 -1.92
CA GLN A 125 -8.94 -12.91 -1.97
C GLN A 125 -8.59 -13.43 -3.37
N GLN A 126 -9.01 -12.73 -4.43
CA GLN A 126 -8.73 -13.13 -5.81
C GLN A 126 -7.63 -12.28 -6.47
N LYS A 127 -7.52 -11.00 -6.10
CA LYS A 127 -6.64 -10.05 -6.78
C LYS A 127 -5.30 -9.83 -6.08
N CYS A 128 -5.31 -9.70 -4.75
CA CYS A 128 -4.10 -9.42 -3.98
C CYS A 128 -4.30 -9.76 -2.51
N LEU A 129 -3.66 -10.85 -2.05
CA LEU A 129 -3.85 -11.39 -0.70
C LEU A 129 -3.20 -10.56 0.41
N GLY A 130 -2.17 -9.76 0.08
CA GLY A 130 -1.30 -9.08 1.05
C GLY A 130 -2.04 -8.19 2.06
N PRO A 131 -3.00 -7.35 1.64
CA PRO A 131 -3.72 -6.45 2.54
C PRO A 131 -4.73 -7.11 3.49
N ILE A 132 -5.14 -8.36 3.25
CA ILE A 132 -6.25 -9.02 3.98
C ILE A 132 -6.08 -8.98 5.51
N PRO A 133 -4.91 -9.31 6.11
CA PRO A 133 -4.75 -9.27 7.56
C PRO A 133 -4.92 -7.87 8.16
N ARG A 134 -4.60 -6.83 7.40
CA ARG A 134 -4.78 -5.42 7.80
C ARG A 134 -6.24 -5.01 7.66
N ILE A 135 -6.90 -5.35 6.55
CA ILE A 135 -8.32 -5.07 6.30
C ILE A 135 -9.21 -5.69 7.37
N LYS A 136 -8.94 -6.94 7.79
CA LYS A 136 -9.71 -7.60 8.87
C LYS A 136 -9.69 -6.86 10.20
N LYS A 137 -8.72 -5.97 10.45
CA LYS A 137 -8.70 -5.15 11.67
C LYS A 137 -9.75 -4.04 11.64
N LEU A 138 -10.36 -3.76 10.48
CA LEU A 138 -11.37 -2.72 10.34
C LEU A 138 -12.72 -3.12 10.92
N TYR A 139 -13.07 -4.42 10.97
CA TYR A 139 -14.36 -4.87 11.51
C TYR A 139 -14.69 -4.24 12.87
N ILE A 140 -15.97 -3.90 13.02
CA ILE A 140 -16.57 -3.44 14.27
C ILE A 140 -17.28 -4.65 14.90
N GLN A 141 -16.96 -4.94 16.17
CA GLN A 141 -17.58 -6.03 16.94
C GLN A 141 -18.95 -5.58 17.47
#